data_AF-A0A2W1FCY4-F1
#
_entry.id   AF-A0A2W1FCY4-F1
#
_cell.length_a   1.000
_cell.length_b   1.000
_cell.length_c   1.000
_cell.angle_alpha   90.00
_cell.angle_beta   90.00
_cell.angle_gamma   90.00
#
_symmetry.space_group_name_H-M   'P 1'
#
loop_
_entity.id
_entity.type
_entity.pdbx_description
1 polymer ?
#
loop_
_entity_poly.entity_id
_entity_poly.type
_entity_poly.pdbx_seq_one_letter_code
_entity_poly.pdbx_strand_id
1 'polypeptide(L)'
;MGYDSSPTANATAEEGDRALEWTNTYPLWPPQNLQPSTHAAIQNGQLALLKPPFCAGDIRPQPQAGHWTCRTHAKCRDSSILTNLPMYSVFWDSPLNTQRSKTIYFELKVLNIGRGGFSLSEADAGIAIGFVAPPYPTFRLPGWERASLGVHGDDGRKYVNDAWGGNDFTTAFKPGETVGIGITFSVPRNPPSYEQSQQGVMLDIDVFFTRNGVKEGGWDGNEELDTRSVGGNTGLRGECDLFPAIGVFGGVDFDVYFHPSQWLYKPY
;
A
#
# COMPACT_ATOMS: atom_id res chain seq x y z
N MET A 1 -15.44 0.87 13.85
CA MET A 1 -14.98 2.02 14.65
C MET A 1 -13.47 1.90 14.72
N GLY A 2 -12.73 2.86 14.16
CA GLY A 2 -11.27 2.87 14.17
C GLY A 2 -10.70 3.32 15.51
N TYR A 3 -9.45 2.96 15.79
CA TYR A 3 -8.75 3.33 17.02
C TYR A 3 -8.16 4.74 16.92
N ASP A 4 -7.99 5.42 18.06
CA ASP A 4 -7.37 6.75 18.12
C ASP A 4 -5.84 6.73 18.04
N SER A 5 -5.22 5.58 18.32
CA SER A 5 -3.78 5.37 18.25
C SER A 5 -3.45 3.90 17.96
N SER A 6 -2.30 3.66 17.32
CA SER A 6 -1.73 2.32 17.23
C SER A 6 -0.99 2.03 18.54
N PRO A 7 -1.04 0.82 19.09
CA PRO A 7 -0.25 0.48 20.28
C PRO A 7 1.27 0.44 19.98
N THR A 8 1.69 0.44 18.71
CA THR A 8 3.03 -0.01 18.31
C THR A 8 3.73 0.87 17.26
N ALA A 9 3.00 1.52 16.35
CA ALA A 9 3.54 2.47 15.38
C ALA A 9 2.85 3.83 15.50
N ASN A 10 3.39 4.70 16.36
CA ASN A 10 2.89 6.06 16.49
C ASN A 10 3.92 7.02 15.94
N ALA A 11 3.86 7.26 14.64
CA ALA A 11 4.30 8.57 14.16
C ALA A 11 3.57 9.63 15.02
N THR A 12 4.34 10.59 15.54
CA THR A 12 3.80 11.51 16.55
C THR A 12 2.64 12.33 15.98
N ALA A 13 1.78 12.88 16.83
CA ALA A 13 0.74 13.83 16.39
C ALA A 13 1.33 14.96 15.53
N GLU A 14 2.52 15.46 15.89
CA GLU A 14 3.26 16.46 15.10
C GLU A 14 3.65 15.95 13.70
N GLU A 15 4.02 14.67 13.56
CA GLU A 15 4.31 14.07 12.25
C GLU A 15 3.05 13.86 11.42
N GLY A 16 1.92 13.58 12.06
CA GLY A 16 0.60 13.58 11.45
C GLY A 16 0.20 14.96 10.93
N ASP A 17 0.32 16.00 11.75
CA ASP A 17 0.03 17.38 11.34
C ASP A 17 0.94 17.85 10.20
N ARG A 18 2.23 17.53 10.27
CA ARG A 18 3.19 17.80 9.19
C ARG A 18 2.82 17.08 7.90
N ALA A 19 2.36 15.83 8.00
CA ALA A 19 1.90 15.07 6.84
C ALA A 19 0.63 15.69 6.25
N LEU A 20 -0.33 16.09 7.07
CA LEU A 20 -1.55 16.76 6.62
C LEU A 20 -1.23 18.08 5.91
N GLU A 21 -0.36 18.93 6.48
CA GLU A 21 0.09 20.17 5.82
C GLU A 21 0.76 19.88 4.47
N TRP A 22 1.62 18.86 4.42
CA TRP A 22 2.27 18.44 3.19
C TRP A 22 1.24 17.98 2.15
N THR A 23 0.28 17.14 2.54
CA THR A 23 -0.72 16.59 1.61
C THR A 23 -1.66 17.65 1.04
N ASN A 24 -1.94 18.71 1.80
CA ASN A 24 -2.67 19.90 1.35
C ASN A 24 -1.87 20.77 0.38
N THR A 25 -0.54 20.79 0.54
CA THR A 25 0.37 21.57 -0.31
C THR A 25 0.63 20.90 -1.66
N TYR A 26 0.68 19.57 -1.70
CA TYR A 26 1.03 18.80 -2.89
C TYR A 26 -0.16 17.99 -3.40
N PRO A 27 -0.94 18.46 -4.39
CA PRO A 27 -2.06 17.69 -4.93
C PRO A 27 -1.58 16.40 -5.64
N LEU A 28 -2.48 15.41 -5.72
CA LEU A 28 -2.22 14.14 -6.40
C LEU A 28 -1.80 14.36 -7.86
N TRP A 29 -0.84 13.55 -8.33
CA TRP A 29 -0.45 13.56 -9.73
C TRP A 29 -1.63 13.10 -10.59
N PRO A 30 -1.87 13.75 -11.74
CA PRO A 30 -2.82 13.22 -12.70
C PRO A 30 -2.34 11.86 -13.23
N PRO A 31 -3.24 10.99 -13.71
CA PRO A 31 -2.84 9.75 -14.37
C PRO A 31 -1.86 9.99 -15.51
N GLN A 32 -0.87 9.12 -15.62
CA GLN A 32 0.22 9.28 -16.58
C GLN A 32 -0.07 8.48 -17.85
N ASN A 33 0.19 9.11 -19.00
CA ASN A 33 0.12 8.41 -20.28
C ASN A 33 1.42 7.62 -20.52
N LEU A 34 1.43 6.36 -20.07
CA LEU A 34 2.59 5.49 -20.18
C LEU A 34 2.83 5.05 -21.64
N GLN A 35 4.10 5.01 -22.05
CA GLN A 35 4.48 4.41 -23.31
C GLN A 35 4.18 2.90 -23.30
N PRO A 36 3.83 2.27 -24.44
CA PRO A 36 3.54 0.83 -24.49
C PRO A 36 4.68 -0.04 -23.95
N SER A 37 5.95 0.35 -24.18
CA SER A 37 7.12 -0.35 -23.62
C SER A 37 7.19 -0.25 -22.10
N THR A 38 6.84 0.90 -21.53
CA THR A 38 6.76 1.11 -20.07
C THR A 38 5.65 0.27 -19.46
N HIS A 39 4.46 0.23 -20.09
CA HIS A 39 3.35 -0.62 -19.62
C HIS A 39 3.71 -2.11 -19.69
N ALA A 40 4.38 -2.54 -20.77
CA ALA A 40 4.89 -3.90 -20.87
C ALA A 40 5.93 -4.23 -19.78
N ALA A 41 6.81 -3.30 -19.41
CA ALA A 41 7.76 -3.48 -18.31
C ALA A 41 7.03 -3.68 -16.97
N ILE A 42 5.97 -2.91 -16.72
CA ILE A 42 5.10 -3.06 -15.54
C ILE A 42 4.45 -4.45 -15.49
N GLN A 43 3.86 -4.91 -16.59
CA GLN A 43 3.22 -6.24 -16.63
C GLN A 43 4.23 -7.38 -16.40
N ASN A 44 5.51 -7.16 -16.74
CA ASN A 44 6.60 -8.09 -16.49
C ASN A 44 7.32 -7.83 -15.15
N GLY A 45 6.69 -7.12 -14.20
CA GLY A 45 7.21 -6.92 -12.85
C GLY A 45 8.55 -6.16 -12.80
N GLN A 46 8.91 -5.43 -13.86
CA GLN A 46 10.17 -4.66 -13.94
C GLN A 46 10.06 -3.33 -13.19
N LEU A 47 9.75 -3.43 -11.90
CA LEU A 47 9.59 -2.31 -10.98
C LEU A 47 10.87 -2.15 -10.14
N ALA A 48 11.41 -0.94 -10.11
CA ALA A 48 12.50 -0.57 -9.23
C ALA A 48 11.98 0.05 -7.94
N LEU A 49 12.60 -0.29 -6.81
CA LEU A 49 12.31 0.33 -5.53
C LEU A 49 13.08 1.65 -5.37
N LEU A 50 12.35 2.70 -5.01
CA LEU A 50 12.84 4.02 -4.70
C LEU A 50 12.95 4.17 -3.18
N LYS A 51 14.19 4.18 -2.68
CA LYS A 51 14.48 4.40 -1.25
C LYS A 51 14.30 5.88 -0.91
N PRO A 52 13.47 6.25 0.08
CA PRO A 52 13.38 7.64 0.49
C PRO A 52 14.68 8.09 1.20
N PRO A 53 15.03 9.39 1.16
CA PRO A 53 16.33 9.87 1.64
C PRO A 53 16.64 9.54 3.11
N PHE A 54 15.61 9.50 3.96
CA PHE A 54 15.72 9.26 5.40
C PHE A 54 15.57 7.79 5.80
N CYS A 55 15.30 6.87 4.86
CA CYS A 55 15.28 5.44 5.14
C CYS A 55 16.71 4.93 5.38
N ALA A 56 17.01 4.58 6.63
CA ALA A 56 18.29 4.03 7.07
C ALA A 56 18.34 2.52 6.78
N GLY A 57 18.92 2.16 5.62
CA GLY A 57 18.96 0.78 5.18
C GLY A 57 19.48 0.60 3.74
N ASP A 58 19.59 -0.67 3.35
CA ASP A 58 20.00 -1.15 2.05
C ASP A 58 18.81 -1.76 1.30
N ILE A 59 18.68 -1.43 0.02
CA ILE A 59 17.71 -2.04 -0.89
C ILE A 59 18.48 -2.56 -2.09
N ARG A 60 18.39 -3.86 -2.37
CA ARG A 60 19.21 -4.53 -3.39
C ARG A 60 18.33 -5.31 -4.37
N PRO A 61 18.47 -5.08 -5.68
CA PRO A 61 17.79 -5.90 -6.68
C PRO A 61 18.37 -7.31 -6.67
N GLN A 62 17.51 -8.30 -6.94
CA GLN A 62 17.90 -9.69 -7.11
C GLN A 62 17.94 -10.07 -8.60
N PRO A 63 18.57 -11.20 -8.97
CA PRO A 63 18.68 -11.61 -10.37
C PRO A 63 17.34 -11.81 -11.09
N GLN A 64 16.28 -12.17 -10.35
CA GLN A 64 14.93 -12.32 -10.88
C GLN A 64 14.20 -10.98 -10.92
N ALA A 65 13.55 -10.68 -12.04
CA ALA A 65 12.79 -9.44 -12.20
C ALA A 65 11.72 -9.30 -11.11
N GLY A 66 11.61 -8.09 -10.56
CA GLY A 66 10.65 -7.79 -9.50
C GLY A 66 10.97 -8.40 -8.14
N HIS A 67 12.14 -9.00 -7.94
CA HIS A 67 12.60 -9.47 -6.63
C HIS A 67 13.64 -8.51 -6.05
N TRP A 68 13.38 -8.08 -4.82
CA TRP A 68 14.23 -7.19 -4.06
C TRP A 68 14.46 -7.73 -2.66
N THR A 69 15.67 -7.59 -2.13
CA THR A 69 15.98 -7.81 -0.72
C THR A 69 16.19 -6.46 -0.05
N CYS A 70 15.49 -6.24 1.05
CA CYS A 70 15.48 -5.00 1.79
C CYS A 70 15.92 -5.24 3.22
N ARG A 71 16.73 -4.30 3.74
CA ARG A 71 17.20 -4.31 5.12
C ARG A 71 17.22 -2.89 5.66
N THR A 72 16.66 -2.68 6.84
CA THR A 72 16.76 -1.41 7.57
C THR A 72 17.52 -1.57 8.88
N HIS A 73 17.86 -0.45 9.50
CA HIS A 73 18.58 -0.39 10.78
C HIS A 73 17.68 0.10 11.90
N ALA A 74 18.04 -0.17 13.16
CA ALA A 74 17.27 0.23 14.35
C ALA A 74 16.85 1.72 14.38
N LYS A 75 17.66 2.61 13.79
CA LYS A 75 17.39 4.05 13.71
C LYS A 75 16.54 4.47 12.51
N CYS A 76 16.05 3.52 11.71
CA CYS A 76 15.18 3.82 10.58
C CYS A 76 13.86 4.35 11.13
N ARG A 77 13.58 5.62 10.85
CA ARG A 77 12.27 6.21 11.11
C ARG A 77 11.26 5.71 10.07
N ASP A 78 10.00 5.98 10.33
CA ASP A 78 8.91 5.73 9.39
C ASP A 78 9.29 6.20 7.99
N SER A 79 9.25 5.24 7.08
CA SER A 79 9.66 5.42 5.70
C SER A 79 8.78 4.59 4.80
N SER A 80 8.35 5.16 3.68
CA SER A 80 7.63 4.44 2.62
C SER A 80 8.53 4.32 1.40
N ILE A 81 8.90 3.08 1.10
CA ILE A 81 9.64 2.69 -0.10
C ILE A 81 8.60 2.47 -1.19
N LEU A 82 8.71 3.23 -2.29
CA LEU A 82 7.75 3.18 -3.40
C LEU A 82 8.39 2.53 -4.62
N THR A 83 7.59 1.96 -5.51
CA THR A 83 8.08 1.62 -6.85
C THR A 83 8.27 2.87 -7.72
N ASN A 84 9.12 2.78 -8.74
CA ASN A 84 9.31 3.85 -9.73
C ASN A 84 8.19 3.94 -10.77
N LEU A 85 7.41 2.87 -10.93
CA LEU A 85 6.31 2.73 -11.89
C LEU A 85 5.07 2.16 -11.18
N PRO A 86 3.86 2.50 -11.63
CA PRO A 86 2.63 2.01 -11.02
C PRO A 86 2.42 0.52 -11.34
N MET A 87 1.62 -0.17 -10.53
CA MET A 87 1.03 -1.47 -10.91
C MET A 87 -0.35 -1.32 -11.55
N TYR A 88 -1.07 -0.23 -11.24
CA TYR A 88 -2.33 0.13 -11.89
C TYR A 88 -2.16 1.47 -12.61
N SER A 89 -2.35 1.48 -13.92
CA SER A 89 -2.42 2.71 -14.71
C SER A 89 -3.86 2.97 -15.13
N VAL A 90 -4.40 4.16 -14.86
CA VAL A 90 -5.79 4.49 -15.19
C VAL A 90 -6.05 4.35 -16.69
N PHE A 91 -5.16 4.89 -17.53
CA PHE A 91 -5.37 4.89 -18.98
C PHE A 91 -5.22 3.50 -19.61
N TRP A 92 -4.40 2.63 -19.03
CA TRP A 92 -4.16 1.30 -19.60
C TRP A 92 -5.01 0.20 -18.98
N ASP A 93 -5.30 0.29 -17.68
CA ASP A 93 -5.81 -0.83 -16.89
C ASP A 93 -7.24 -0.61 -16.36
N SER A 94 -7.77 0.64 -16.39
CA SER A 94 -9.09 0.92 -15.82
C SER A 94 -10.18 0.07 -16.49
N PRO A 95 -11.02 -0.65 -15.72
CA PRO A 95 -12.16 -1.38 -16.27
C PRO A 95 -13.17 -0.47 -16.98
N LEU A 96 -13.22 0.83 -16.65
CA LEU A 96 -14.05 1.80 -17.38
C LEU A 96 -13.61 1.92 -18.85
N ASN A 97 -12.31 1.77 -19.12
CA ASN A 97 -11.74 1.85 -20.46
C ASN A 97 -11.67 0.48 -21.13
N THR A 98 -11.25 -0.55 -20.39
CA THR A 98 -10.94 -1.88 -20.93
C THR A 98 -12.13 -2.84 -20.94
N GLN A 99 -13.18 -2.54 -20.17
CA GLN A 99 -14.32 -3.43 -19.91
C GLN A 99 -13.90 -4.80 -19.33
N ARG A 100 -12.73 -4.87 -18.69
CA ARG A 100 -12.17 -6.07 -18.06
C ARG A 100 -11.74 -5.73 -16.64
N SER A 101 -11.96 -6.64 -15.71
CA SER A 101 -11.44 -6.48 -14.36
C SER A 101 -9.90 -6.44 -14.36
N LYS A 102 -9.33 -5.65 -13.46
CA LYS A 102 -7.90 -5.56 -13.23
C LYS A 102 -7.59 -5.89 -11.78
N THR A 103 -6.70 -6.84 -11.56
CA THR A 103 -6.12 -7.10 -10.24
C THR A 103 -4.65 -6.68 -10.22
N ILE A 104 -4.31 -5.82 -9.27
CA ILE A 104 -2.93 -5.51 -8.85
C ILE A 104 -2.64 -6.20 -7.52
N TYR A 105 -1.45 -6.76 -7.37
CA TYR A 105 -1.09 -7.56 -6.21
C TYR A 105 0.44 -7.66 -6.10
N PHE A 106 0.98 -7.70 -4.89
CA PHE A 106 2.37 -8.06 -4.65
C PHE A 106 2.53 -8.71 -3.27
N GLU A 107 3.63 -9.45 -3.10
CA GLU A 107 3.96 -10.13 -1.86
C GLU A 107 5.27 -9.59 -1.27
N LEU A 108 5.41 -9.70 0.05
CA LEU A 108 6.69 -9.61 0.73
C LEU A 108 6.85 -10.77 1.71
N LYS A 109 8.08 -11.25 1.87
CA LYS A 109 8.45 -12.28 2.85
C LYS A 109 9.24 -11.64 3.98
N VAL A 110 8.72 -11.77 5.20
CA VAL A 110 9.38 -11.27 6.40
C VAL A 110 10.52 -12.20 6.75
N LEU A 111 11.74 -11.67 6.85
CA LEU A 111 12.92 -12.45 7.24
C LEU A 111 13.30 -12.18 8.70
N ASN A 112 13.19 -10.93 9.15
CA ASN A 112 13.51 -10.53 10.52
C ASN A 112 12.78 -9.23 10.90
N ILE A 113 12.39 -9.11 12.18
CA ILE A 113 11.81 -7.90 12.78
C ILE A 113 12.51 -7.68 14.13
N GLY A 114 12.86 -6.44 14.44
CA GLY A 114 13.34 -6.05 15.78
C GLY A 114 14.85 -6.16 15.97
N ARG A 115 15.65 -5.79 14.95
CA ARG A 115 17.11 -5.74 15.12
C ARG A 115 17.51 -4.50 15.93
N GLY A 116 18.00 -4.73 17.16
CA GLY A 116 18.63 -3.70 17.99
C GLY A 116 17.65 -2.82 18.79
N GLY A 117 16.46 -3.34 19.11
CA GLY A 117 15.47 -2.69 19.97
C GLY A 117 15.87 -2.65 21.45
N PHE A 118 15.32 -1.68 22.17
CA PHE A 118 15.59 -1.39 23.59
C PHE A 118 14.32 -1.50 24.46
N SER A 119 13.13 -1.74 23.88
CA SER A 119 11.86 -1.72 24.60
C SER A 119 11.32 -3.12 24.90
N LEU A 120 10.73 -3.26 26.09
CA LEU A 120 9.97 -4.45 26.52
C LEU A 120 8.45 -4.28 26.30
N SER A 121 7.98 -3.12 25.80
CA SER A 121 6.55 -2.76 25.76
C SER A 121 6.05 -2.10 24.47
N GLU A 122 6.92 -1.74 23.52
CA GLU A 122 6.55 -1.14 22.22
C GLU A 122 7.19 -1.95 21.08
N ALA A 123 6.54 -2.01 19.90
CA ALA A 123 7.19 -2.58 18.73
C ALA A 123 8.24 -1.60 18.23
N ASP A 124 9.52 -1.93 18.40
CA ASP A 124 10.63 -1.07 17.95
C ASP A 124 10.90 -1.17 16.43
N ALA A 125 10.12 -1.99 15.70
CA ALA A 125 10.28 -2.22 14.28
C ALA A 125 9.02 -2.81 13.65
N GLY A 126 8.78 -2.50 12.38
CA GLY A 126 7.62 -3.01 11.65
C GLY A 126 7.73 -2.87 10.14
N ILE A 127 6.90 -3.63 9.45
CA ILE A 127 6.74 -3.59 7.99
C ILE A 127 5.26 -3.37 7.71
N ALA A 128 4.93 -2.40 6.87
CA ALA A 128 3.59 -2.21 6.32
C ALA A 128 3.60 -2.50 4.81
N ILE A 129 2.50 -3.06 4.31
CA ILE A 129 2.33 -3.39 2.88
C ILE A 129 1.08 -2.68 2.34
N GLY A 130 1.21 -1.99 1.22
CA GLY A 130 0.11 -1.16 0.72
C GLY A 130 0.27 -0.61 -0.69
N PHE A 131 -0.66 0.28 -1.04
CA PHE A 131 -0.66 1.04 -2.29
C PHE A 131 -0.85 2.53 -2.00
N VAL A 132 -0.22 3.37 -2.82
CA VAL A 132 -0.36 4.84 -2.76
C VAL A 132 -0.61 5.41 -4.15
N ALA A 133 -1.34 6.52 -4.21
CA ALA A 133 -1.29 7.44 -5.34
C ALA A 133 -0.30 8.58 -5.02
N PRO A 134 0.72 8.82 -5.87
CA PRO A 134 1.67 9.90 -5.65
C PRO A 134 1.10 11.29 -5.95
N PRO A 135 1.69 12.36 -5.39
CA PRO A 135 2.83 12.33 -4.49
C PRO A 135 2.38 12.00 -3.05
N TYR A 136 3.19 11.20 -2.35
CA TYR A 136 2.92 10.71 -0.99
C TYR A 136 4.04 11.16 -0.03
N PRO A 137 3.74 11.60 1.20
CA PRO A 137 4.76 11.98 2.17
C PRO A 137 5.51 10.71 2.61
N THR A 138 6.67 10.45 2.00
CA THR A 138 7.40 9.18 2.19
C THR A 138 7.94 8.97 3.60
N PHE A 139 7.78 9.93 4.52
CA PHE A 139 8.07 9.80 5.96
C PHE A 139 6.88 9.25 6.76
N ARG A 140 5.84 8.77 6.09
CA ARG A 140 4.64 8.14 6.66
C ARG A 140 4.50 6.74 6.08
N LEU A 141 3.96 5.79 6.84
CA LEU A 141 3.63 4.45 6.35
C LEU A 141 2.41 4.51 5.41
N PRO A 142 2.25 3.58 4.44
CA PRO A 142 1.08 3.54 3.57
C PRO A 142 -0.22 3.30 4.36
N GLY A 143 -1.29 3.98 3.97
CA GLY A 143 -2.59 3.93 4.63
C GLY A 143 -2.85 5.08 5.60
N TRP A 144 -1.82 5.78 6.08
CA TRP A 144 -1.99 6.88 7.03
C TRP A 144 -2.53 8.16 6.40
N GLU A 145 -2.17 8.45 5.15
CA GLU A 145 -2.55 9.71 4.50
C GLU A 145 -3.44 9.45 3.28
N ARG A 146 -4.05 10.53 2.77
CA ARG A 146 -4.96 10.49 1.61
C ARG A 146 -4.39 9.68 0.44
N ALA A 147 -5.29 9.05 -0.31
CA ALA A 147 -4.96 8.24 -1.47
C ALA A 147 -3.95 7.11 -1.20
N SER A 148 -4.04 6.52 -0.01
CA SER A 148 -3.25 5.34 0.34
C SER A 148 -4.04 4.36 1.18
N LEU A 149 -3.69 3.08 1.02
CA LEU A 149 -4.14 2.00 1.89
C LEU A 149 -2.97 1.11 2.27
N GLY A 150 -3.04 0.48 3.44
CA GLY A 150 -2.01 -0.45 3.88
C GLY A 150 -2.45 -1.33 5.05
N VAL A 151 -1.71 -2.42 5.24
CA VAL A 151 -1.81 -3.30 6.41
C VAL A 151 -0.48 -3.22 7.15
N HIS A 152 -0.53 -2.91 8.44
CA HIS A 152 0.64 -2.70 9.27
C HIS A 152 0.95 -3.97 10.06
N GLY A 153 2.22 -4.40 10.01
CA GLY A 153 2.63 -5.70 10.51
C GLY A 153 2.90 -5.75 12.01
N ASP A 154 3.03 -4.61 12.67
CA ASP A 154 3.25 -4.52 14.11
C ASP A 154 1.97 -4.78 14.91
N ASP A 155 0.80 -4.37 14.40
CA ASP A 155 -0.50 -4.59 15.05
C ASP A 155 -1.49 -5.44 14.21
N GLY A 156 -1.24 -5.63 12.91
CA GLY A 156 -2.12 -6.36 12.02
C GLY A 156 -3.34 -5.56 11.55
N ARG A 157 -3.35 -4.24 11.73
CA ARG A 157 -4.49 -3.39 11.38
C ARG A 157 -4.44 -2.93 9.93
N LYS A 158 -5.62 -2.64 9.37
CA LYS A 158 -5.77 -1.96 8.08
C LYS A 158 -5.91 -0.46 8.28
N TYR A 159 -5.35 0.29 7.34
CA TYR A 159 -5.35 1.75 7.30
C TYR A 159 -5.74 2.20 5.90
N VAL A 160 -6.69 3.13 5.80
CA VAL A 160 -7.12 3.74 4.55
C VAL A 160 -7.36 5.21 4.82
N ASN A 161 -6.46 6.09 4.39
CA ASN A 161 -6.48 7.52 4.76
C ASN A 161 -6.75 7.73 6.27
N ASP A 162 -6.08 6.95 7.11
CA ASP A 162 -6.33 6.87 8.55
C ASP A 162 -5.05 7.22 9.31
N ALA A 163 -4.90 8.48 9.69
CA ALA A 163 -3.73 8.98 10.41
C ALA A 163 -3.73 8.61 11.91
N TRP A 164 -4.69 7.78 12.36
CA TRP A 164 -4.88 7.37 13.75
C TRP A 164 -4.44 5.91 13.95
N GLY A 165 -5.26 5.12 14.63
CA GLY A 165 -4.94 3.76 15.04
C GLY A 165 -5.43 2.67 14.10
N GLY A 166 -6.02 3.00 12.94
CA GLY A 166 -6.49 2.01 11.98
C GLY A 166 -7.69 1.21 12.48
N ASN A 167 -7.98 0.11 11.77
CA ASN A 167 -9.06 -0.82 12.09
C ASN A 167 -8.52 -2.25 12.19
N ASP A 168 -9.00 -3.03 13.16
CA ASP A 168 -8.64 -4.44 13.30
C ASP A 168 -8.96 -5.22 12.01
N PHE A 169 -8.02 -6.07 11.59
CA PHE A 169 -8.12 -6.73 10.29
C PHE A 169 -7.47 -8.12 10.24
N THR A 170 -6.19 -8.22 10.61
CA THR A 170 -5.43 -9.47 10.66
C THR A 170 -4.58 -9.49 11.94
N THR A 171 -3.62 -10.41 12.03
CA THR A 171 -2.63 -10.46 13.10
C THR A 171 -1.29 -9.87 12.67
N ALA A 172 -0.48 -9.47 13.65
CA ALA A 172 0.90 -9.03 13.43
C ALA A 172 1.71 -10.01 12.54
N PHE A 173 2.61 -9.45 11.73
CA PHE A 173 3.49 -10.19 10.82
C PHE A 173 4.64 -10.83 11.60
N LYS A 174 5.08 -12.02 11.18
CA LYS A 174 6.12 -12.79 11.85
C LYS A 174 7.22 -13.19 10.87
N PRO A 175 8.48 -13.29 11.34
CA PRO A 175 9.56 -13.87 10.55
C PRO A 175 9.19 -15.24 9.98
N GLY A 176 9.48 -15.44 8.70
CA GLY A 176 9.15 -16.63 7.93
C GLY A 176 7.84 -16.54 7.15
N GLU A 177 6.94 -15.61 7.49
CA GLU A 177 5.67 -15.43 6.77
C GLU A 177 5.87 -14.68 5.46
N THR A 178 5.09 -15.09 4.45
CA THR A 178 4.88 -14.31 3.22
C THR A 178 3.49 -13.68 3.29
N VAL A 179 3.43 -12.35 3.25
CA VAL A 179 2.17 -11.60 3.22
C VAL A 179 2.02 -10.89 1.89
N GLY A 180 0.80 -10.68 1.44
CA GLY A 180 0.54 -9.97 0.20
C GLY A 180 -0.75 -9.17 0.26
N ILE A 181 -0.81 -8.11 -0.53
CA ILE A 181 -1.97 -7.22 -0.64
C ILE A 181 -2.31 -7.00 -2.11
N GLY A 182 -3.60 -6.95 -2.41
CA GLY A 182 -4.07 -6.67 -3.76
C GLY A 182 -5.36 -5.89 -3.79
N ILE A 183 -5.63 -5.31 -4.96
CA ILE A 183 -6.84 -4.58 -5.27
C ILE A 183 -7.36 -5.09 -6.61
N THR A 184 -8.63 -5.49 -6.63
CA THR A 184 -9.36 -5.84 -7.85
C THR A 184 -10.36 -4.73 -8.19
N PHE A 185 -10.18 -4.11 -9.35
CA PHE A 185 -11.10 -3.15 -9.95
C PHE A 185 -12.00 -3.88 -10.95
N SER A 186 -13.30 -3.65 -10.90
CA SER A 186 -14.26 -4.18 -11.87
C SER A 186 -15.32 -3.14 -12.23
N VAL A 187 -15.94 -3.26 -13.42
CA VAL A 187 -17.15 -2.50 -13.71
C VAL A 187 -18.25 -2.86 -12.70
N PRO A 188 -19.09 -1.90 -12.26
CA PRO A 188 -20.07 -2.15 -11.22
C PRO A 188 -21.06 -3.24 -11.63
N ARG A 189 -21.23 -4.26 -10.79
CA ARG A 189 -22.17 -5.38 -11.03
C ARG A 189 -23.62 -4.92 -11.13
N ASN A 190 -23.96 -3.89 -10.35
CA ASN A 190 -25.26 -3.24 -10.33
C ASN A 190 -25.08 -1.77 -10.71
N PRO A 191 -25.18 -1.40 -12.00
CA PRO A 191 -25.02 -0.01 -12.39
C PRO A 191 -26.08 0.87 -11.71
N PRO A 192 -25.72 2.08 -11.22
CA PRO A 192 -26.67 3.00 -10.61
C PRO A 192 -27.82 3.31 -11.58
N SER A 193 -29.03 3.52 -11.05
CA SER A 193 -30.14 4.02 -11.84
C SER A 193 -29.81 5.40 -12.43
N TYR A 194 -30.48 5.80 -13.52
CA TYR A 194 -30.25 7.07 -14.23
C TYR A 194 -30.26 8.33 -13.32
N GLU A 195 -30.83 8.27 -12.10
CA GLU A 195 -30.87 9.39 -11.16
C GLU A 195 -29.60 9.50 -10.28
N GLN A 196 -28.85 8.41 -10.10
CA GLN A 196 -27.61 8.35 -9.31
C GLN A 196 -26.35 8.68 -10.14
N SER A 197 -26.47 8.86 -11.46
CA SER A 197 -25.35 9.06 -12.39
C SER A 197 -24.65 10.43 -12.28
N GLN A 198 -25.09 11.32 -11.39
CA GLN A 198 -24.45 12.62 -11.18
C GLN A 198 -23.10 12.53 -10.45
N GLN A 199 -22.76 11.37 -9.86
CA GLN A 199 -21.48 11.13 -9.19
C GLN A 199 -20.45 10.35 -10.06
N GLY A 200 -20.78 10.08 -11.33
CA GLY A 200 -19.94 9.27 -12.22
C GLY A 200 -20.09 7.76 -12.00
N VAL A 201 -19.59 6.95 -12.94
CA VAL A 201 -19.60 5.49 -12.82
C VAL A 201 -18.52 5.06 -11.82
N MET A 202 -18.93 4.58 -10.65
CA MET A 202 -18.03 4.07 -9.62
C MET A 202 -17.63 2.61 -9.94
N LEU A 203 -16.34 2.29 -9.84
CA LEU A 203 -15.86 0.91 -9.99
C LEU A 203 -16.23 0.08 -8.75
N ASP A 204 -16.47 -1.21 -8.91
CA ASP A 204 -16.45 -2.16 -7.80
C ASP A 204 -14.98 -2.43 -7.42
N ILE A 205 -14.64 -2.31 -6.13
CA ILE A 205 -13.27 -2.39 -5.65
C ILE A 205 -13.19 -3.40 -4.50
N ASP A 206 -12.53 -4.55 -4.73
CA ASP A 206 -12.23 -5.54 -3.68
C ASP A 206 -10.76 -5.40 -3.31
N VAL A 207 -10.49 -4.98 -2.07
CA VAL A 207 -9.14 -5.03 -1.50
C VAL A 207 -9.01 -6.33 -0.73
N PHE A 208 -7.89 -7.04 -0.90
CA PHE A 208 -7.67 -8.30 -0.23
C PHE A 208 -6.25 -8.44 0.30
N PHE A 209 -6.14 -9.24 1.36
CA PHE A 209 -4.88 -9.58 2.01
C PHE A 209 -4.69 -11.09 2.05
N THR A 210 -3.44 -11.49 1.96
CA THR A 210 -3.03 -12.89 1.88
C THR A 210 -1.90 -13.15 2.86
N ARG A 211 -1.89 -14.37 3.40
CA ARG A 211 -0.85 -14.88 4.28
C ARG A 211 -0.49 -16.29 3.86
N ASN A 212 0.80 -16.53 3.61
CA ASN A 212 1.38 -17.81 3.20
C ASN A 212 0.64 -18.45 2.01
N GLY A 213 0.30 -17.64 1.02
CA GLY A 213 -0.38 -18.10 -0.21
C GLY A 213 -1.89 -18.30 -0.08
N VAL A 214 -2.52 -17.87 1.01
CA VAL A 214 -3.97 -17.99 1.25
C VAL A 214 -4.59 -16.61 1.47
N LYS A 215 -5.74 -16.32 0.84
CA LYS A 215 -6.53 -15.11 1.14
C LYS A 215 -7.09 -15.21 2.57
N GLU A 216 -6.66 -14.31 3.44
CA GLU A 216 -7.03 -14.29 4.86
C GLU A 216 -8.19 -13.32 5.12
N GLY A 217 -8.24 -12.22 4.38
CA GLY A 217 -9.28 -11.20 4.54
C GLY A 217 -9.36 -10.25 3.35
N GLY A 218 -10.32 -9.33 3.43
CA GLY A 218 -10.50 -8.26 2.46
C GLY A 218 -11.54 -7.25 2.92
N TRP A 219 -11.66 -6.16 2.20
CA TRP A 219 -12.66 -5.12 2.43
C TRP A 219 -13.09 -4.47 1.12
N ASP A 220 -14.27 -3.84 1.16
CA ASP A 220 -14.77 -3.05 0.05
C ASP A 220 -13.99 -1.74 -0.02
N GLY A 221 -13.31 -1.49 -1.13
CA GLY A 221 -12.55 -0.25 -1.34
C GLY A 221 -13.44 0.99 -1.45
N ASN A 222 -14.76 0.81 -1.60
CA ASN A 222 -15.76 1.87 -1.59
C ASN A 222 -16.42 2.08 -0.21
N GLU A 223 -16.02 1.33 0.82
CA GLU A 223 -16.61 1.49 2.16
C GLU A 223 -16.46 2.94 2.66
N GLU A 224 -17.52 3.46 3.27
CA GLU A 224 -17.47 4.79 3.89
C GLU A 224 -16.48 4.77 5.05
N LEU A 225 -15.56 5.74 5.04
CA LEU A 225 -14.54 5.87 6.07
C LEU A 225 -15.04 6.75 7.22
N ASP A 226 -14.33 6.67 8.34
CA ASP A 226 -14.56 7.57 9.48
C ASP A 226 -14.50 9.03 9.01
N THR A 227 -15.43 9.87 9.48
CA THR A 227 -15.51 11.30 9.12
C THR A 227 -14.22 12.08 9.38
N ARG A 228 -13.36 11.59 10.27
CA ARG A 228 -12.03 12.14 10.51
C ARG A 228 -11.11 11.99 9.29
N SER A 229 -11.29 10.94 8.50
CA SER A 229 -10.55 10.63 7.27
C SER A 229 -10.98 11.55 6.13
N VAL A 230 -10.63 12.83 6.23
CA VAL A 230 -11.03 13.87 5.27
C VAL A 230 -10.62 13.48 3.86
N GLY A 231 -11.57 13.53 2.93
CA GLY A 231 -11.38 13.08 1.54
C GLY A 231 -11.65 11.60 1.31
N GLY A 232 -11.91 10.82 2.36
CA GLY A 232 -12.31 9.41 2.26
C GLY A 232 -11.28 8.58 1.50
N ASN A 233 -11.76 7.75 0.59
CA ASN A 233 -10.97 6.88 -0.30
C ASN A 233 -10.55 7.57 -1.61
N THR A 234 -10.59 8.90 -1.70
CA THR A 234 -10.18 9.63 -2.91
C THR A 234 -8.75 9.27 -3.33
N GLY A 235 -8.56 9.00 -4.62
CA GLY A 235 -7.31 8.57 -5.23
C GLY A 235 -7.12 7.05 -5.26
N LEU A 236 -7.97 6.28 -4.57
CA LEU A 236 -7.95 4.80 -4.58
C LEU A 236 -9.08 4.17 -5.41
N ARG A 237 -10.02 4.98 -5.91
CA ARG A 237 -11.22 4.52 -6.62
C ARG A 237 -11.02 4.32 -8.13
N GLY A 238 -9.77 4.18 -8.55
CA GLY A 238 -9.38 4.02 -9.94
C GLY A 238 -9.18 5.33 -10.70
N GLU A 239 -9.20 6.49 -10.01
CA GLU A 239 -8.94 7.82 -10.59
C GLU A 239 -7.46 8.20 -10.64
N CYS A 240 -6.58 7.48 -9.93
CA CYS A 240 -5.13 7.70 -9.94
C CYS A 240 -4.37 6.42 -10.30
N ASP A 241 -3.14 6.61 -10.81
CA ASP A 241 -2.19 5.50 -10.94
C ASP A 241 -1.74 5.05 -9.55
N LEU A 242 -1.73 3.74 -9.28
CA LEU A 242 -1.39 3.19 -7.97
C LEU A 242 -0.06 2.47 -7.97
N PHE A 243 0.76 2.81 -6.99
CA PHE A 243 2.12 2.34 -6.81
C PHE A 243 2.19 1.46 -5.56
N PRO A 244 2.80 0.27 -5.64
CA PRO A 244 3.19 -0.48 -4.46
C PRO A 244 4.01 0.38 -3.51
N ALA A 245 3.66 0.28 -2.23
CA ALA A 245 4.32 0.98 -1.15
C ALA A 245 4.64 -0.02 -0.03
N ILE A 246 5.89 0.00 0.43
CA ILE A 246 6.33 -0.76 1.59
C ILE A 246 6.73 0.24 2.68
N GLY A 247 5.95 0.26 3.75
CA GLY A 247 6.28 1.02 4.95
C GLY A 247 7.28 0.26 5.81
N VAL A 248 8.25 0.95 6.38
CA VAL A 248 9.25 0.38 7.28
C VAL A 248 9.60 1.36 8.40
N PHE A 249 9.85 0.82 9.59
CA PHE A 249 10.50 1.51 10.70
C PHE A 249 11.29 0.51 11.53
N GLY A 250 12.28 0.99 12.27
CA GLY A 250 13.21 0.15 13.02
C GLY A 250 14.02 -0.78 12.13
N GLY A 251 14.65 -1.79 12.74
CA GLY A 251 15.49 -2.77 12.04
C GLY A 251 14.70 -3.99 11.57
N VAL A 252 14.44 -4.09 10.26
CA VAL A 252 13.75 -5.22 9.62
C VAL A 252 14.56 -5.77 8.44
N ASP A 253 14.35 -7.05 8.12
CA ASP A 253 14.82 -7.68 6.88
C ASP A 253 13.64 -8.34 6.17
N PHE A 254 13.51 -8.16 4.87
CA PHE A 254 12.45 -8.78 4.06
C PHE A 254 12.82 -8.87 2.59
N ASP A 255 12.18 -9.80 1.89
CA ASP A 255 12.17 -9.83 0.42
C ASP A 255 10.83 -9.32 -0.11
N VAL A 256 10.82 -8.72 -1.30
CA VAL A 256 9.60 -8.25 -2.00
C VAL A 256 9.54 -8.89 -3.39
N TYR A 257 8.33 -9.27 -3.80
CA TYR A 257 8.05 -9.96 -5.06
C TYR A 257 6.95 -9.25 -5.86
N PHE A 258 7.32 -8.61 -6.97
CA PHE A 258 6.41 -7.93 -7.89
C PHE A 258 6.00 -8.78 -9.10
N HIS A 259 6.78 -9.82 -9.43
CA HIS A 259 6.50 -10.66 -10.59
C HIS A 259 5.58 -11.85 -10.23
N PRO A 260 4.49 -12.11 -10.99
CA PRO A 260 3.53 -13.18 -10.69
C PRO A 260 4.11 -14.59 -10.58
N SER A 261 5.23 -14.87 -11.24
CA SER A 261 5.89 -16.18 -11.14
C SER A 261 6.44 -16.49 -9.76
N GLN A 262 6.64 -15.46 -8.92
CA GLN A 262 7.27 -15.58 -7.60
C GLN A 262 6.25 -15.65 -6.46
N TRP A 263 5.00 -15.28 -6.71
CA TRP A 263 3.95 -15.25 -5.69
C TRP A 263 3.54 -16.64 -5.25
N LEU A 264 3.26 -16.80 -3.96
CA LEU A 264 2.62 -17.97 -3.41
C LEU A 264 1.13 -18.00 -3.75
N TYR A 265 0.44 -16.86 -3.62
CA TYR A 265 -0.96 -16.72 -4.00
C TYR A 265 -1.10 -16.40 -5.49
N LYS A 266 -2.07 -17.02 -6.16
CA LYS A 266 -2.39 -16.77 -7.56
C LYS A 266 -3.77 -16.10 -7.64
N PRO A 267 -3.84 -14.77 -7.83
CA PRO A 267 -5.10 -14.03 -7.85
C PRO A 267 -5.89 -14.13 -9.18
N TYR A 268 -5.44 -14.96 -10.13
CA TYR A 268 -5.97 -15.08 -11.49
C TYR A 268 -6.36 -16.52 -11.83
#